data_AF-A0A925IDG4-F1
#
_entry.id   AF-A0A925IDG4-F1
#
_cell.length_a   1.000
_cell.length_b   1.000
_cell.length_c   1.000
_cell.angle_alpha   90.00
_cell.angle_beta   90.00
_cell.angle_gamma   90.00
#
_symmetry.space_group_name_H-M   'P 1'
#
loop_
_entity.id
_entity.type
_entity.pdbx_description
1 polymer ?
#
loop_
_entity_poly.entity_id
_entity_poly.type
_entity_poly.pdbx_seq_one_letter_code
_entity_poly.pdbx_strand_id
1 'polypeptide(L)'
;PPILLEFAEKIKTAHGIVLVAPEYNGGYPASLKNAIDVLNDEWKRKPIAISTVSAGPFAGMNMITGLQYVLWKIGALTVPALFPVAMVGNSFDEYGNPSDKAGTDKRAAAFLKELLWLWRQRENDRIMAVKTITIRMRYGKFRIKPLLLAAKII
;
A
#
# COMPACT_ATOMS: atom_id res chain seq x y z
N PRO A 1 10.55 4.77 -24.26
CA PRO A 1 12.01 4.49 -24.29
C PRO A 1 12.28 3.09 -23.68
N PRO A 2 13.38 2.39 -24.02
CA PRO A 2 13.65 1.03 -23.53
C PRO A 2 13.55 0.89 -22.01
N ILE A 3 14.11 1.85 -21.26
CA ILE A 3 14.04 1.89 -19.80
C ILE A 3 12.61 1.88 -19.24
N LEU A 4 11.66 2.51 -19.95
CA LEU A 4 10.25 2.53 -19.55
C LEU A 4 9.59 1.16 -19.76
N LEU A 5 9.95 0.46 -20.85
CA LEU A 5 9.43 -0.89 -21.13
C LEU A 5 9.95 -1.90 -20.11
N GLU A 6 11.24 -1.81 -19.75
CA GLU A 6 11.82 -2.64 -18.69
C GLU A 6 11.15 -2.40 -17.34
N PHE A 7 10.87 -1.12 -17.02
CA PHE A 7 10.15 -0.78 -15.81
C PHE A 7 8.72 -1.32 -15.82
N ALA A 8 7.97 -1.12 -16.91
CA ALA A 8 6.63 -1.66 -17.07
C ALA A 8 6.59 -3.19 -16.88
N GLU A 9 7.54 -3.91 -17.49
CA GLU A 9 7.61 -5.36 -17.39
C GLU A 9 7.94 -5.82 -15.96
N LYS A 10 8.81 -5.10 -15.23
CA LYS A 10 9.07 -5.37 -13.80
C LYS A 10 7.81 -5.21 -12.96
N ILE A 11 7.03 -4.16 -13.15
CA ILE A 11 5.77 -3.94 -12.42
C ILE A 11 4.76 -5.03 -12.78
N LYS A 12 4.63 -5.34 -14.08
CA LYS A 12 3.69 -6.33 -14.60
C LYS A 12 3.96 -7.73 -14.04
N THR A 13 5.21 -8.18 -14.06
CA THR A 13 5.61 -9.53 -13.61
C THR A 13 5.72 -9.67 -12.09
N ALA A 14 5.79 -8.57 -11.34
CA ALA A 14 5.84 -8.63 -9.88
C ALA A 14 4.55 -9.21 -9.26
N HIS A 15 4.69 -10.17 -8.34
CA HIS A 15 3.56 -10.70 -7.56
C HIS A 15 3.05 -9.72 -6.49
N GLY A 16 3.93 -8.87 -5.99
CA GLY A 16 3.65 -7.80 -5.05
C GLY A 16 4.81 -6.82 -5.02
N ILE A 17 4.57 -5.60 -4.59
CA ILE A 17 5.54 -4.50 -4.63
C ILE A 17 5.67 -3.86 -3.25
N VAL A 18 6.90 -3.67 -2.79
CA VAL A 18 7.19 -2.79 -1.66
C VAL A 18 7.61 -1.44 -2.21
N LEU A 19 6.78 -0.41 -2.00
CA LEU A 19 7.14 0.97 -2.31
C LEU A 19 7.84 1.59 -1.12
N VAL A 20 9.13 1.89 -1.27
CA VAL A 20 9.92 2.61 -0.28
C VAL A 20 10.10 4.04 -0.76
N ALA A 21 9.63 5.02 0.00
CA ALA A 21 9.78 6.41 -0.39
C ALA A 21 9.94 7.37 0.80
N PRO A 22 10.69 8.47 0.63
CA PRO A 22 10.74 9.54 1.59
C PRO A 22 9.53 10.46 1.50
N GLU A 23 9.29 11.23 2.56
CA GLU A 23 8.36 12.37 2.52
C GLU A 23 9.09 13.64 2.10
N TYR A 24 8.57 14.33 1.08
CA TYR A 24 9.03 15.65 0.65
C TYR A 24 7.88 16.65 0.77
N ASN A 25 8.07 17.71 1.57
CA ASN A 25 7.09 18.78 1.79
C ASN A 25 5.69 18.27 2.17
N GLY A 26 5.60 17.22 2.99
CA GLY A 26 4.33 16.61 3.39
C GLY A 26 3.71 15.66 2.36
N GLY A 27 4.33 15.48 1.20
CA GLY A 27 3.86 14.61 0.11
C GLY A 27 4.87 13.55 -0.30
N TYR A 28 4.44 12.67 -1.20
CA TYR A 28 5.32 11.68 -1.81
C TYR A 28 6.15 12.33 -2.93
N PRO A 29 7.32 11.77 -3.30
CA PRO A 29 8.19 12.40 -4.28
C PRO A 29 7.54 12.52 -5.66
N ALA A 30 7.81 13.62 -6.36
CA ALA A 30 7.29 13.83 -7.73
C ALA A 30 7.74 12.72 -8.70
N SER A 31 8.96 12.19 -8.50
CA SER A 31 9.47 11.04 -9.26
C SER A 31 8.63 9.78 -9.05
N LEU A 32 8.16 9.52 -7.83
CA LEU A 32 7.26 8.39 -7.56
C LEU A 32 5.91 8.60 -8.26
N LYS A 33 5.37 9.82 -8.25
CA LYS A 33 4.14 10.13 -9.01
C LYS A 33 4.30 9.85 -10.49
N ASN A 34 5.41 10.29 -11.06
CA ASN A 34 5.70 10.11 -12.48
C ASN A 34 5.83 8.63 -12.83
N ALA A 35 6.56 7.85 -12.01
CA ALA A 35 6.68 6.41 -12.18
C ALA A 35 5.33 5.68 -12.08
N ILE A 36 4.41 6.18 -11.25
CA ILE A 36 3.05 5.67 -11.18
C ILE A 36 2.29 6.06 -12.46
N ASP A 37 2.22 7.35 -12.80
CA ASP A 37 1.35 7.89 -13.87
C ASP A 37 1.71 7.44 -15.29
N VAL A 38 2.98 7.11 -15.52
CA VAL A 38 3.44 6.64 -16.84
C VAL A 38 2.90 5.25 -17.18
N LEU A 39 2.45 4.49 -16.18
CA LEU A 39 1.81 3.18 -16.31
C LEU A 39 0.38 3.26 -15.76
N ASN A 40 -0.52 2.39 -16.20
CA ASN A 40 -1.88 2.36 -15.66
C ASN A 40 -2.35 0.93 -15.41
N ASP A 41 -2.30 0.10 -16.45
CA ASP A 41 -2.82 -1.26 -16.37
C ASP A 41 -1.93 -2.18 -15.53
N GLU A 42 -0.62 -1.94 -15.51
CA GLU A 42 0.37 -2.72 -14.77
C GLU A 42 0.16 -2.65 -13.26
N TRP A 43 -0.40 -1.54 -12.76
CA TRP A 43 -0.71 -1.32 -11.35
C TRP A 43 -2.04 -1.96 -10.91
N LYS A 44 -2.95 -2.25 -11.85
CA LYS A 44 -4.29 -2.75 -11.52
C LYS A 44 -4.21 -4.09 -10.79
N ARG A 45 -4.94 -4.16 -9.68
CA ARG A 45 -4.97 -5.31 -8.76
C ARG A 45 -3.59 -5.73 -8.24
N LYS A 46 -2.55 -4.89 -8.35
CA LYS A 46 -1.22 -5.20 -7.86
C LYS A 46 -1.19 -5.07 -6.32
N PRO A 47 -0.77 -6.10 -5.57
CA PRO A 47 -0.53 -5.98 -4.14
C PRO A 47 0.64 -5.03 -3.87
N ILE A 48 0.42 -4.04 -3.02
CA ILE A 48 1.42 -3.02 -2.68
C ILE A 48 1.51 -2.87 -1.17
N ALA A 49 2.73 -2.80 -0.65
CA ALA A 49 3.02 -2.43 0.72
C ALA A 49 3.88 -1.18 0.74
N ILE A 50 3.59 -0.24 1.65
CA ILE A 50 4.25 1.06 1.69
C ILE A 50 5.20 1.12 2.89
N SER A 51 6.47 1.40 2.60
CA SER A 51 7.48 1.76 3.59
C SER A 51 7.84 3.23 3.42
N THR A 52 7.89 3.94 4.52
CA THR A 52 8.21 5.36 4.54
C THR A 52 9.55 5.55 5.22
N VAL A 53 10.35 6.49 4.71
CA VAL A 53 11.67 6.79 5.26
C VAL A 53 11.81 8.29 5.51
N SER A 54 12.43 8.67 6.62
CA SER A 54 12.68 10.07 6.92
C SER A 54 13.96 10.24 7.73
N ALA A 55 14.62 11.38 7.55
CA ALA A 55 15.66 11.84 8.47
C ALA A 55 15.06 12.31 9.81
N GLY A 56 13.77 12.67 9.84
CA GLY A 56 13.07 13.13 11.03
C GLY A 56 12.39 12.03 11.85
N PRO A 57 11.87 12.37 13.05
CA PRO A 57 11.21 11.43 13.96
C PRO A 57 9.86 10.92 13.45
N PHE A 58 9.19 11.65 12.56
CA PHE A 58 7.84 11.33 12.09
C PHE A 58 7.78 10.27 10.99
N ALA A 59 8.93 9.70 10.59
CA ALA A 59 9.05 8.61 9.63
C ALA A 59 8.38 8.84 8.25
N GLY A 60 8.06 10.08 7.88
CA GLY A 60 7.43 10.39 6.59
C GLY A 60 5.98 9.93 6.46
N MET A 61 5.23 9.90 7.56
CA MET A 61 3.87 9.37 7.60
C MET A 61 2.84 10.23 6.84
N ASN A 62 3.08 11.53 6.63
CA ASN A 62 2.07 12.41 6.03
C ASN A 62 1.80 12.07 4.56
N MET A 63 2.84 11.64 3.84
CA MET A 63 2.71 11.31 2.42
C MET A 63 1.81 10.09 2.14
N ILE A 64 1.62 9.22 3.15
CA ILE A 64 0.92 7.95 2.99
C ILE A 64 -0.52 8.16 2.54
N THR A 65 -1.23 9.12 3.14
CA THR A 65 -2.63 9.40 2.81
C THR A 65 -2.79 9.78 1.35
N GLY A 66 -1.92 10.67 0.85
CA GLY A 66 -1.93 11.09 -0.55
C GLY A 66 -1.55 9.95 -1.51
N LEU A 67 -0.52 9.17 -1.16
CA LEU A 67 -0.07 8.06 -2.00
C LEU A 67 -1.12 6.94 -2.06
N GLN A 68 -1.74 6.58 -0.92
CA GLN A 68 -2.81 5.60 -0.87
C GLN A 68 -3.99 6.02 -1.76
N TYR A 69 -4.38 7.30 -1.73
CA TYR A 69 -5.44 7.78 -2.61
C TYR A 69 -5.11 7.57 -4.08
N VAL A 70 -3.90 7.90 -4.52
CA VAL A 70 -3.46 7.71 -5.91
C VAL A 70 -3.47 6.23 -6.30
N LEU A 71 -2.89 5.36 -5.47
CA LEU A 71 -2.84 3.92 -5.71
C LEU A 71 -4.24 3.30 -5.77
N TRP A 72 -5.14 3.73 -4.88
CA TRP A 72 -6.54 3.34 -4.92
C TRP A 72 -7.23 3.78 -6.22
N LYS A 73 -6.99 5.03 -6.66
CA LYS A 73 -7.60 5.58 -7.88
C LYS A 73 -7.23 4.81 -9.15
N ILE A 74 -6.03 4.22 -9.21
CA ILE A 74 -5.58 3.39 -10.34
C ILE A 74 -5.88 1.89 -10.15
N GLY A 75 -6.53 1.52 -9.03
CA GLY A 75 -6.96 0.15 -8.76
C GLY A 75 -5.86 -0.78 -8.24
N ALA A 76 -4.76 -0.25 -7.70
CA ALA A 76 -3.80 -1.04 -6.94
C ALA A 76 -4.39 -1.42 -5.56
N LEU A 77 -3.86 -2.48 -4.96
CA LEU A 77 -4.35 -3.03 -3.69
C LEU A 77 -3.28 -2.83 -2.61
N THR A 78 -3.48 -1.85 -1.73
CA THR A 78 -2.53 -1.57 -0.65
C THR A 78 -2.84 -2.40 0.59
N VAL A 79 -1.83 -3.00 1.21
CA VAL A 79 -1.97 -3.60 2.55
C VAL A 79 -1.98 -2.51 3.64
N PRO A 80 -2.69 -2.74 4.75
CA PRO A 80 -2.73 -1.78 5.85
C PRO A 80 -1.44 -1.76 6.69
N ALA A 81 -0.63 -2.82 6.64
CA ALA A 81 0.66 -2.83 7.33
C ALA A 81 1.63 -1.84 6.68
N LEU A 82 2.35 -1.13 7.54
CA LEU A 82 3.34 -0.13 7.17
C LEU A 82 4.70 -0.50 7.76
N PHE A 83 5.77 -0.06 7.09
CA PHE A 83 7.13 -0.15 7.61
C PHE A 83 7.76 1.24 7.66
N PRO A 84 7.41 2.06 8.67
CA PRO A 84 8.00 3.39 8.83
C PRO A 84 9.42 3.29 9.37
N VAL A 85 10.30 4.12 8.81
CA VAL A 85 11.70 4.29 9.22
C VAL A 85 11.93 5.77 9.58
N ALA A 86 11.97 6.03 10.89
CA ALA A 86 12.34 7.33 11.44
C ALA A 86 13.86 7.45 11.57
N MET A 87 14.37 8.68 11.54
CA MET A 87 15.79 9.00 11.78
C MET A 87 16.73 8.04 11.04
N VAL A 88 16.54 7.90 9.71
CA VAL A 88 17.21 6.84 8.93
C VAL A 88 18.73 6.83 9.09
N GLY A 89 19.36 8.01 9.23
CA GLY A 89 20.81 8.12 9.47
C GLY A 89 21.30 7.58 10.82
N ASN A 90 20.41 7.38 11.79
CA ASN A 90 20.72 6.72 13.07
C ASN A 90 20.23 5.26 13.08
N SER A 91 19.18 4.97 12.32
CA SER A 91 18.54 3.65 12.26
C SER A 91 19.29 2.67 11.37
N PHE A 92 20.04 3.16 10.37
CA PHE A 92 20.80 2.35 9.42
C PHE A 92 22.18 2.96 9.17
N ASP A 93 23.19 2.10 8.98
CA ASP A 93 24.51 2.52 8.52
C ASP A 93 24.56 2.79 7.01
N GLU A 94 25.71 3.20 6.49
CA GLU A 94 25.94 3.50 5.07
C GLU A 94 25.80 2.28 4.15
N TYR A 95 25.87 1.06 4.70
CA TYR A 95 25.68 -0.20 3.98
C TYR A 95 24.23 -0.70 4.07
N GLY A 96 23.36 0.02 4.78
CA GLY A 96 21.96 -0.36 4.98
C GLY A 96 21.74 -1.41 6.07
N ASN A 97 22.70 -1.60 6.99
CA ASN A 97 22.49 -2.47 8.15
C ASN A 97 21.74 -1.71 9.26
N PRO A 98 20.67 -2.28 9.82
CA PRO A 98 19.95 -1.66 10.93
C PRO A 98 20.75 -1.67 12.22
N SER A 99 20.68 -0.58 12.98
CA SER A 99 21.27 -0.49 14.34
C SER A 99 20.60 -1.44 15.34
N ASP A 100 19.30 -1.71 15.18
CA ASP A 100 18.57 -2.81 15.84
C ASP A 100 18.08 -3.80 14.78
N LYS A 101 18.93 -4.79 14.46
CA LYS A 101 18.61 -5.84 13.49
C LYS A 101 17.42 -6.69 13.90
N ALA A 102 17.37 -7.13 15.15
CA ALA A 102 16.31 -8.03 15.61
C ALA A 102 14.93 -7.35 15.56
N GLY A 103 14.83 -6.11 16.03
CA GLY A 103 13.58 -5.34 15.97
C GLY A 103 13.18 -4.97 14.54
N THR A 104 14.15 -4.60 13.70
CA THR A 104 13.93 -4.28 12.28
C THR A 104 13.42 -5.51 11.52
N ASP A 105 14.07 -6.66 11.67
CA ASP A 105 13.67 -7.92 11.03
C ASP A 105 12.27 -8.36 11.47
N LYS A 106 11.96 -8.23 12.77
CA LYS A 106 10.63 -8.57 13.30
C LYS A 106 9.53 -7.71 12.67
N ARG A 107 9.74 -6.39 12.57
CA ARG A 107 8.78 -5.47 11.93
C ARG A 107 8.67 -5.75 10.42
N ALA A 108 9.80 -5.99 9.75
CA ALA A 108 9.83 -6.29 8.33
C ALA A 108 9.09 -7.60 8.02
N ALA A 109 9.26 -8.63 8.85
CA ALA A 109 8.56 -9.90 8.72
C ALA A 109 7.04 -9.73 8.86
N ALA A 110 6.56 -8.94 9.82
CA ALA A 110 5.14 -8.64 9.98
C ALA A 110 4.58 -7.87 8.76
N PHE A 111 5.32 -6.88 8.28
CA PHE A 111 4.98 -6.10 7.09
C PHE A 111 4.89 -6.95 5.82
N LEU A 112 5.90 -7.78 5.56
CA LEU A 112 5.94 -8.66 4.39
C LEU A 112 4.89 -9.78 4.48
N LYS A 113 4.56 -10.26 5.68
CA LYS A 113 3.52 -11.27 5.87
C LYS A 113 2.16 -10.78 5.37
N GLU A 114 1.82 -9.52 5.60
CA GLU A 114 0.57 -8.93 5.09
C GLU A 114 0.57 -8.80 3.56
N LEU A 115 1.69 -8.38 2.96
CA LEU A 115 1.82 -8.32 1.50
C LEU A 115 1.66 -9.70 0.86
N LEU A 116 2.32 -10.71 1.43
CA LEU A 116 2.23 -12.09 0.97
C LEU A 116 0.83 -12.67 1.15
N TRP A 117 0.15 -12.31 2.24
CA TRP A 117 -1.24 -12.70 2.44
C TRP A 117 -2.13 -12.12 1.34
N LEU A 118 -2.05 -10.81 1.07
CA LEU A 118 -2.88 -10.17 0.04
C LEU A 118 -2.59 -10.76 -1.36
N TRP A 119 -1.32 -10.98 -1.68
CA TRP A 119 -0.94 -11.66 -2.92
C TRP A 119 -1.59 -13.05 -3.03
N ARG A 120 -1.49 -13.89 -1.99
CA ARG A 120 -2.14 -15.22 -2.00
C ARG A 120 -3.66 -15.14 -2.15
N GLN A 121 -4.29 -14.14 -1.55
CA GLN A 121 -5.73 -13.95 -1.69
C GLN A 121 -6.12 -13.53 -3.11
N ARG A 122 -5.30 -12.71 -3.78
CA ARG A 122 -5.48 -12.34 -5.18
C ARG A 122 -5.37 -13.54 -6.12
N GLU A 123 -4.41 -14.44 -5.89
CA GLU A 123 -4.24 -15.65 -6.74
C GLU A 123 -5.38 -16.66 -6.54
N ASN A 124 -5.98 -16.67 -5.35
CA ASN A 124 -7.18 -17.46 -5.10
C ASN A 124 -8.41 -16.72 -5.64
N ASP A 125 -8.69 -16.87 -6.94
CA ASP A 125 -9.89 -16.37 -7.64
C ASP A 125 -11.20 -17.09 -7.20
N ARG A 126 -11.34 -17.38 -5.90
CA ARG A 126 -12.54 -18.01 -5.35
C ARG A 126 -13.61 -16.96 -5.13
N ILE A 127 -14.80 -17.21 -5.67
CA ILE A 127 -16.01 -16.45 -5.33
C ILE A 127 -16.26 -16.63 -3.83
N MET A 128 -16.12 -15.54 -3.08
CA MET A 128 -16.43 -15.53 -1.65
C MET A 128 -17.85 -14.99 -1.44
N ALA A 129 -18.59 -15.61 -0.52
CA ALA A 129 -19.89 -15.11 -0.11
C ALA A 129 -19.74 -13.73 0.55
N VAL A 130 -20.29 -12.69 -0.09
CA VAL A 130 -20.33 -11.34 0.47
C VAL A 130 -21.51 -11.25 1.44
N LYS A 131 -21.24 -10.97 2.71
CA LYS A 131 -22.28 -10.70 3.72
C LYS A 131 -22.41 -9.20 3.95
N THR A 132 -23.60 -8.67 3.77
CA THR A 132 -23.91 -7.27 4.09
C THR A 132 -24.15 -7.12 5.59
N ILE A 133 -23.26 -6.41 6.29
CA ILE A 133 -23.45 -6.03 7.69
C ILE A 133 -24.04 -4.62 7.74
N THR A 134 -25.21 -4.48 8.36
CA THR A 134 -25.88 -3.19 8.54
C THR A 134 -25.54 -2.58 9.89
N ILE A 135 -24.85 -1.43 9.90
CA ILE A 135 -24.68 -0.61 11.09
C ILE A 135 -25.76 0.49 11.08
N ARG A 136 -26.73 0.41 11.99
CA ARG A 136 -27.78 1.44 12.12
C ARG A 136 -27.21 2.66 12.85
N MET A 137 -27.08 3.78 12.17
CA MET A 137 -26.79 5.08 12.80
C MET A 137 -28.10 5.83 13.08
N ARG A 138 -28.22 6.48 14.25
CA ARG A 138 -29.27 7.47 14.52
C ARG A 138 -28.70 8.85 14.31
N TYR A 139 -29.32 9.63 13.41
CA TYR A 139 -29.04 11.06 13.28
C TYR A 139 -30.31 11.82 13.66
N GLY A 140 -30.39 12.30 14.91
CA GLY A 140 -31.60 12.89 15.45
C GLY A 140 -32.81 11.94 15.40
N LYS A 141 -33.92 12.40 14.80
CA LYS A 141 -35.17 11.60 14.62
C LYS A 141 -35.15 10.69 13.39
N PHE A 142 -34.16 10.79 12.52
CA PHE A 142 -34.13 10.06 11.26
C PHE A 142 -33.44 8.70 11.40
N ARG A 143 -34.09 7.66 10.87
CA ARG A 143 -33.50 6.33 10.67
C ARG A 143 -33.22 6.14 9.19
N ILE A 144 -31.96 6.07 8.81
CA ILE A 144 -31.57 5.70 7.45
C ILE A 144 -31.71 4.18 7.33
N LYS A 145 -32.60 3.71 6.46
CA LYS A 145 -32.68 2.28 6.10
C LYS A 145 -31.60 1.99 5.06
N PRO A 146 -30.80 0.93 5.21
CA PRO A 146 -29.87 0.54 4.16
C PRO A 146 -30.64 0.03 2.95
N LEU A 147 -30.21 0.42 1.75
CA LEU A 147 -30.51 -0.35 0.54
C LEU A 147 -29.71 -1.66 0.62
N LEU A 148 -30.41 -2.80 0.62
CA LEU A 148 -29.78 -4.11 0.46
C LEU A 148 -29.31 -4.25 -0.99
N LEU A 149 -28.01 -4.18 -1.24
CA LEU A 149 -27.44 -4.66 -2.49
C LEU A 149 -27.11 -6.15 -2.33
N ALA A 150 -28.04 -7.00 -2.74
CA ALA A 150 -27.77 -8.44 -2.86
C ALA A 150 -27.11 -8.68 -4.22
N ALA A 151 -25.77 -8.65 -4.27
CA ALA A 151 -25.06 -9.16 -5.44
C ALA A 151 -25.04 -10.71 -5.36
N LYS A 152 -26.02 -11.36 -6.00
CA LYS A 152 -25.87 -12.76 -6.43
C LYS A 152 -25.11 -12.72 -7.76
N ILE A 153 -23.83 -13.07 -7.73
CA ILE A 153 -23.11 -13.46 -8.96
C ILE A 153 -23.24 -14.98 -9.03
N ILE A 154 -23.86 -15.45 -10.11
CA ILE A 154 -24.17 -16.85 -10.43
C ILE A 154 -22.89 -17.58 -10.82
#